data_AF-A0A522RAV1-F1
#
_entry.id   AF-A0A522RAV1-F1
#
_cell.length_a   1.000
_cell.length_b   1.000
_cell.length_c   1.000
_cell.angle_alpha   90.00
_cell.angle_beta   90.00
_cell.angle_gamma   90.00
#
_symmetry.space_group_name_H-M   'P 1'
#
loop_
_entity.id
_entity.type
_entity.pdbx_description
1 polymer ?
#
loop_
_entity_poly.entity_id
_entity_poly.type
_entity_poly.pdbx_seq_one_letter_code
_entity_poly.pdbx_strand_id
1 'polypeptide(L)'
;LEMHDDEPVVELQRVDHDSRVHLDIESDDVEAEARRLEALGAKRIAVIKTWVVLEAPTGQRFCVILPQRHGKVGPHANVWE
;
A
#
# COMPACT_ATOMS: atom_id res chain seq x y z
N LEU A 1 -11.10 22.67 5.34
CA LEU A 1 -11.49 21.26 5.35
C LEU A 1 -10.54 20.59 6.33
N GLU A 2 -11.04 20.16 7.49
CA GLU A 2 -10.28 19.27 8.37
C GLU A 2 -10.36 17.87 7.77
N MET A 3 -9.25 17.16 7.75
CA MET A 3 -9.20 15.75 7.33
C MET A 3 -9.03 14.89 8.57
N HIS A 4 -9.91 13.91 8.75
CA HIS A 4 -9.80 12.97 9.85
C HIS A 4 -8.65 11.97 9.59
N ASP A 5 -8.12 11.38 10.66
CA ASP A 5 -6.95 10.48 10.59
C ASP A 5 -7.25 9.18 9.82
N ASP A 6 -8.53 8.81 9.71
CA ASP A 6 -9.04 7.61 9.04
C ASP A 6 -9.61 7.88 7.64
N GLU A 7 -9.57 9.13 7.15
CA GLU A 7 -10.03 9.46 5.80
C GLU A 7 -8.98 9.15 4.73
N PRO A 8 -9.40 8.56 3.59
CA PRO A 8 -8.51 8.28 2.47
C PRO A 8 -7.97 9.58 1.86
N VAL A 9 -6.68 9.56 1.53
CA VAL A 9 -6.01 10.66 0.83
C VAL A 9 -5.94 10.33 -0.66
N VAL A 10 -6.13 11.34 -1.50
CA VAL A 10 -5.86 11.24 -2.94
C VAL A 10 -4.52 11.90 -3.22
N GLU A 11 -3.55 11.10 -3.65
CA GLU A 11 -2.23 11.57 -4.03
C GLU A 11 -2.04 11.55 -5.55
N LEU A 12 -1.28 12.52 -6.06
CA LEU A 12 -0.94 12.61 -7.47
C LEU A 12 0.54 12.28 -7.68
N GLN A 13 0.79 11.20 -8.42
CA GLN A 13 2.14 10.75 -8.73
C GLN A 13 2.44 10.85 -10.23
N ARG A 14 3.60 11.40 -10.59
CA ARG A 14 4.12 11.32 -11.96
C ARG A 14 4.61 9.90 -12.26
N VAL A 15 4.20 9.35 -13.40
CA VAL A 15 4.50 7.98 -13.82
C VAL A 15 4.90 7.93 -15.29
N ASP A 16 5.71 6.93 -15.66
CA ASP A 16 6.16 6.70 -17.04
C ASP A 16 5.29 5.68 -17.81
N HIS A 17 4.25 5.14 -17.16
CA HIS A 17 3.26 4.23 -17.75
C HIS A 17 1.90 4.94 -17.87
N ASP A 18 0.93 4.29 -18.52
CA ASP A 18 -0.45 4.80 -18.61
C ASP A 18 -1.06 5.14 -17.25
N SER A 19 -1.84 6.22 -17.21
CA SER A 19 -2.48 6.70 -15.98
C SER A 19 -3.45 5.67 -15.41
N ARG A 20 -3.38 5.49 -14.09
CA ARG A 20 -4.29 4.62 -13.32
C ARG A 20 -4.38 5.11 -11.87
N VAL A 21 -5.40 4.64 -11.17
CA VAL A 21 -5.50 4.73 -9.71
C VAL A 21 -5.01 3.41 -9.10
N HIS A 22 -4.35 3.50 -7.95
CA HIS A 22 -4.04 2.34 -7.12
C HIS A 22 -4.30 2.67 -5.65
N LEU A 23 -4.28 1.61 -4.83
CA LEU A 23 -4.35 1.74 -3.38
C LEU A 23 -2.95 1.64 -2.79
N ASP A 24 -2.69 2.44 -1.77
CA ASP A 24 -1.60 2.23 -0.86
C ASP A 24 -2.14 1.57 0.41
N ILE A 25 -1.55 0.43 0.77
CA ILE A 25 -1.88 -0.30 1.99
C ILE A 25 -0.79 0.04 3.01
N GLU A 26 -1.16 0.75 4.07
CA GLU A 26 -0.23 1.04 5.17
C GLU A 26 -0.01 -0.19 6.04
N SER A 27 1.24 -0.44 6.41
CA SER A 27 1.62 -1.51 7.33
C SER A 27 2.78 -1.08 8.22
N ASP A 28 2.79 -1.56 9.45
CA ASP A 28 3.90 -1.44 10.40
C ASP A 28 5.08 -2.37 10.05
N ASP A 29 4.85 -3.43 9.28
CA ASP A 29 5.88 -4.28 8.67
C ASP A 29 5.56 -4.54 7.19
N VAL A 30 6.12 -3.68 6.32
CA VAL A 30 5.95 -3.72 4.86
C VAL A 30 6.34 -5.07 4.26
N GLU A 31 7.39 -5.71 4.77
CA GLU A 31 7.87 -6.97 4.19
C GLU A 31 7.03 -8.16 4.68
N ALA A 32 6.56 -8.15 5.93
CA ALA A 32 5.61 -9.15 6.39
C ALA A 32 4.29 -9.07 5.62
N GLU A 33 3.75 -7.86 5.43
CA GLU A 33 2.51 -7.68 4.68
C GLU A 33 2.68 -8.04 3.21
N ALA A 34 3.80 -7.66 2.58
CA ALA A 34 4.09 -8.09 1.21
C ALA A 34 4.15 -9.62 1.09
N ARG A 35 4.82 -10.33 2.00
CA ARG A 35 4.84 -11.80 2.02
C ARG A 35 3.45 -12.41 2.20
N ARG A 36 2.63 -11.84 3.09
CA ARG A 36 1.24 -12.29 3.31
C ARG A 36 0.42 -12.16 2.03
N LEU A 37 0.54 -11.04 1.32
CA LEU A 37 -0.16 -10.79 0.06
C LEU A 37 0.37 -11.65 -1.08
N GLU A 38 1.67 -11.92 -1.14
CA GLU A 38 2.26 -12.89 -2.08
C GLU A 38 1.71 -14.30 -1.85
N ALA A 39 1.56 -14.72 -0.59
CA ALA A 39 0.95 -16.01 -0.25
C ALA A 39 -0.52 -16.11 -0.68
N LEU A 40 -1.22 -14.98 -0.83
CA LEU A 40 -2.58 -14.88 -1.38
C LEU A 40 -2.61 -14.77 -2.91
N GLY A 41 -1.45 -14.82 -3.57
CA GLY A 41 -1.31 -14.84 -5.03
C GLY A 41 -0.91 -13.52 -5.67
N ALA A 42 -0.65 -12.46 -4.88
CA ALA A 42 -0.07 -11.25 -5.43
C ALA A 42 1.36 -11.49 -5.94
N LYS A 43 1.78 -10.75 -6.97
CA LYS A 43 3.14 -10.81 -7.53
C LYS A 43 3.91 -9.56 -7.16
N ARG A 44 5.11 -9.70 -6.61
CA ARG A 44 6.02 -8.56 -6.37
C ARG A 44 6.59 -8.06 -7.68
N ILE A 45 6.35 -6.78 -7.95
CA ILE A 45 6.77 -6.09 -9.16
C ILE A 45 8.06 -5.33 -8.92
N ALA A 46 8.17 -4.63 -7.79
CA ALA A 46 9.34 -3.85 -7.44
C ALA A 46 9.45 -3.62 -5.93
N VAL A 47 10.67 -3.40 -5.45
CA VAL A 47 10.95 -2.84 -4.13
C VAL A 47 11.57 -1.47 -4.37
N ILE A 48 10.96 -0.41 -3.84
CA ILE A 48 11.40 0.97 -4.05
C ILE A 48 11.59 1.62 -2.70
N LYS A 49 12.85 1.88 -2.32
CA LYS A 49 13.20 2.48 -1.04
C LYS A 49 12.57 1.73 0.15
N THR A 50 11.46 2.23 0.67
CA THR A 50 10.76 1.75 1.87
C THR A 50 9.42 1.09 1.56
N TRP A 51 9.04 0.94 0.29
CA TRP A 51 7.76 0.34 -0.10
C TRP A 51 7.93 -0.75 -1.16
N VAL A 52 6.90 -1.59 -1.27
CA VAL A 52 6.84 -2.70 -2.22
C VAL A 52 5.65 -2.50 -3.14
N VAL A 53 5.89 -2.60 -4.45
CA VAL A 53 4.84 -2.60 -5.48
C VAL A 53 4.44 -4.06 -5.75
N LEU A 54 3.16 -4.35 -5.62
CA LEU A 54 2.56 -5.65 -5.87
C LEU A 54 1.52 -5.54 -7.00
N GLU A 55 1.24 -6.68 -7.63
CA GLU A 55 0.15 -6.85 -8.60
C GLU A 55 -0.76 -7.97 -8.12
N ALA A 56 -2.06 -7.67 -7.96
CA ALA A 56 -3.06 -8.64 -7.58
C ALA A 56 -3.25 -9.72 -8.67
N PRO A 57 -3.80 -10.90 -8.34
CA PRO A 57 -4.15 -11.92 -9.34
C PRO A 57 -5.04 -11.40 -10.49
N THR A 58 -5.83 -10.36 -10.21
CA THR A 58 -6.73 -9.68 -11.15
C THR A 58 -6.06 -8.56 -11.96
N GLY A 59 -4.75 -8.35 -11.80
CA GLY A 59 -3.91 -7.45 -12.60
C GLY A 59 -3.79 -6.01 -12.08
N GLN A 60 -4.48 -5.62 -11.00
CA GLN A 60 -4.34 -4.29 -10.42
C GLN A 60 -3.01 -4.18 -9.66
N ARG A 61 -2.28 -3.10 -9.90
CA ARG A 61 -1.09 -2.76 -9.11
C ARG A 61 -1.48 -1.94 -7.88
N PHE A 62 -0.79 -2.15 -6.77
CA PHE A 62 -0.94 -1.43 -5.51
C PHE A 62 0.40 -1.44 -4.75
N CYS A 63 0.55 -0.59 -3.74
CA CYS A 63 1.76 -0.57 -2.92
C CYS A 63 1.46 -0.98 -1.47
N VAL A 64 2.46 -1.57 -0.82
CA VAL A 64 2.52 -1.69 0.64
C VAL A 64 3.55 -0.70 1.13
N ILE A 65 3.13 0.23 1.99
CA ILE A 65 3.92 1.38 2.42
C ILE A 65 4.00 1.45 3.96
N LEU A 66 4.99 2.19 4.46
CA LEU A 66 5.00 2.62 5.85
C LEU A 66 3.88 3.65 6.11
N PRO A 67 3.40 3.78 7.37
CA PRO A 67 2.31 4.70 7.68
C PRO A 67 2.70 6.15 7.40
N GLN A 68 1.86 6.88 6.65
CA GLN A 68 2.13 8.26 6.27
C GLN A 68 1.69 9.26 7.34
N ARG A 69 0.64 8.92 8.11
CA ARG A 69 0.09 9.81 9.15
C ARG A 69 0.70 9.50 10.52
N HIS A 70 1.50 10.44 11.03
CA HIS A 70 2.09 10.39 12.37
C HIS A 70 2.89 9.11 12.69
N GLY A 71 3.33 8.37 11.66
CA GLY A 71 4.06 7.11 11.80
C GLY A 71 3.26 5.98 12.47
N LYS A 72 1.93 6.02 12.42
CA LYS A 72 1.06 4.99 12.99
C LYS A 72 0.08 4.47 11.95
N VAL A 73 -0.12 3.16 11.92
CA VAL A 73 -1.22 2.57 11.15
C VAL A 73 -2.55 3.05 11.76
N GLY A 74 -3.53 3.35 10.92
CA GLY A 74 -4.83 3.87 11.34
C GLY A 74 -5.60 2.93 12.30
N PRO A 75 -6.57 3.47 13.06
CA PRO A 75 -7.30 2.72 14.09
C PRO A 75 -8.17 1.57 13.57
N HIS A 76 -8.34 1.47 12.24
CA HIS A 76 -9.12 0.45 11.56
C HIS A 76 -8.25 -0.61 10.84
N ALA A 77 -6.95 -0.64 11.15
CA ALA A 77 -6.04 -1.65 10.62
C ALA A 77 -6.46 -3.07 11.02
N ASN A 78 -6.33 -4.01 10.09
CA ASN A 78 -6.41 -5.42 10.41
C ASN A 78 -5.12 -5.87 11.11
N VAL A 79 -5.24 -6.76 12.08
CA VAL A 79 -4.11 -7.39 12.76
C VAL A 79 -3.99 -8.84 12.28
N TRP A 80 -2.76 -9.25 11.95
CA TRP A 80 -2.46 -10.57 11.40
C TRP A 80 -1.40 -11.26 12.28
N GLU A 81 -1.53 -12.57 12.46
CA GLU A 81 -0.58 -13.43 13.19
C GLU A 81 0.54 -13.97 12.30
#